data_AF-A0A956CRR1-F1
#
_entry.id   AF-A0A956CRR1-F1
#
_cell.length_a   1.000
_cell.length_b   1.000
_cell.length_c   1.000
_cell.angle_alpha   90.00
_cell.angle_beta   90.00
_cell.angle_gamma   90.00
#
_symmetry.space_group_name_H-M   'P 1'
#
loop_
_entity.id
_entity.type
_entity.pdbx_description
1 polymer ?
#
loop_
_entity_poly.entity_id
_entity_poly.type
_entity_poly.pdbx_seq_one_letter_code
_entity_poly.pdbx_strand_id
1 'polypeptide(L)'
;AVAAAAAAVQAELTQNNVNVLASRAAALRFEERASSAPATLSQSDLDALPSRSQSAIRNLALGRYAAAREDLTAALKIADKGLEELSREEARARGVVDACLFMVRTYLEGGNRGLAREQAMHCRRMFPDTEPTSQQLHTPEVRELVTEVDQELANGPHGTLAVESTPSGCVVRLNGKRMGTTPARIEDLAAHDYRIQVECEPEGDTRGRVYTVALKKGVTNLVVDVPFDRAVSTTGDLALAYPNDGARDEYRLAHAIKAAKVLGADEVWLLSAELETGHVRVDRVLARTQAVLASASFEPLDAGGVPRARDTEVTVNALRAGSSVTVRNGQATAEATPWRAPVPASAASAEAKPAAEGTGTASRSMHVLSTGWRIVGIGLVVAGAASLVGAAIPGGGHAGDGEGLEKSAATPAGKHAPPPDLRPGG
;
A
#
# COMPACT_ATOMS: atom_id res chain seq x y z
N ALA A 1 12.43 -18.74 -10.88
CA ALA A 1 11.31 -19.66 -11.22
C ALA A 1 10.01 -18.90 -11.46
N VAL A 2 9.11 -18.77 -10.46
CA VAL A 2 7.76 -18.18 -10.70
C VAL A 2 7.83 -16.76 -11.28
N ALA A 3 8.67 -15.88 -10.72
CA ALA A 3 8.83 -14.51 -11.23
C ALA A 3 9.31 -14.46 -12.69
N ALA A 4 10.23 -15.35 -13.08
CA ALA A 4 10.72 -15.44 -14.45
C ALA A 4 9.65 -15.99 -15.39
N ALA A 5 8.85 -16.96 -14.93
CA ALA A 5 7.70 -17.44 -15.67
C ALA A 5 6.62 -16.36 -15.85
N ALA A 6 6.36 -15.56 -14.81
CA ALA A 6 5.45 -14.42 -14.88
C ALA A 6 5.94 -13.37 -15.88
N ALA A 7 7.23 -13.05 -15.87
CA ALA A 7 7.84 -12.14 -16.84
C ALA A 7 7.73 -12.68 -18.29
N ALA A 8 7.96 -13.97 -18.50
CA ALA A 8 7.83 -14.60 -19.82
C ALA A 8 6.38 -14.55 -20.33
N VAL A 9 5.41 -14.94 -19.51
CA VAL A 9 3.97 -14.90 -19.85
C VAL A 9 3.52 -13.46 -20.11
N GLN A 10 3.97 -12.49 -19.30
CA GLN A 10 3.66 -11.08 -19.50
C GLN A 10 4.23 -10.55 -20.83
N ALA A 11 5.48 -10.90 -21.15
CA ALA A 11 6.11 -10.50 -22.40
C ALA A 11 5.33 -11.05 -23.61
N GLU A 12 4.96 -12.32 -23.56
CA GLU A 12 4.17 -12.98 -24.61
C GLU A 12 2.78 -12.34 -24.77
N LEU A 13 2.08 -12.05 -23.67
CA LEU A 13 0.79 -11.34 -23.71
C LEU A 13 0.93 -9.94 -24.35
N THR A 14 2.00 -9.21 -24.00
CA THR A 14 2.27 -7.88 -24.54
C THR A 14 2.56 -7.94 -26.04
N GLN A 15 3.35 -8.92 -26.49
CA GLN A 15 3.62 -9.16 -27.91
C GLN A 15 2.33 -9.47 -28.69
N ASN A 16 1.35 -10.09 -28.03
CA ASN A 16 0.03 -10.40 -28.56
C ASN A 16 -0.98 -9.24 -28.45
N ASN A 17 -0.51 -8.00 -28.24
CA ASN A 17 -1.32 -6.78 -28.10
C ASN A 17 -2.35 -6.83 -26.96
N VAL A 18 -2.07 -7.61 -25.91
CA VAL A 18 -2.86 -7.61 -24.69
C VAL A 18 -2.33 -6.51 -23.77
N ASN A 19 -3.22 -5.66 -23.26
CA ASN A 19 -2.85 -4.64 -22.28
C ASN A 19 -2.64 -5.29 -20.91
N VAL A 20 -1.37 -5.45 -20.53
CA VAL A 20 -0.98 -6.10 -19.26
C VAL A 20 -0.48 -5.07 -18.27
N LEU A 21 -1.03 -5.09 -17.06
CA LEU A 21 -0.44 -4.41 -15.92
C LEU A 21 0.65 -5.31 -15.33
N ALA A 22 1.90 -4.91 -15.52
CA ALA A 22 3.07 -5.61 -15.01
C ALA A 22 2.96 -5.87 -13.50
N SER A 23 3.45 -7.02 -13.01
CA SER A 23 3.32 -7.41 -11.60
C SER A 23 3.87 -6.37 -10.61
N ARG A 24 4.98 -5.70 -10.93
CA ARG A 24 5.50 -4.59 -10.10
C ARG A 24 4.60 -3.35 -10.12
N ALA A 25 4.08 -2.97 -11.29
CA ALA A 25 3.14 -1.85 -11.41
C ALA A 25 1.79 -2.17 -10.75
N ALA A 26 1.38 -3.44 -10.79
CA ALA A 26 0.22 -3.93 -10.06
C ALA A 26 0.41 -3.83 -8.55
N ALA A 27 1.60 -4.11 -8.03
CA ALA A 27 1.89 -3.93 -6.60
C ALA A 27 1.70 -2.46 -6.18
N LEU A 28 2.33 -1.52 -6.88
CA LEU A 28 2.21 -0.08 -6.59
C LEU A 28 0.76 0.39 -6.65
N ARG A 29 0.03 0.03 -7.73
CA ARG A 29 -1.37 0.38 -7.89
C ARG A 29 -2.28 -0.28 -6.85
N PHE A 30 -1.91 -1.46 -6.35
CA PHE A 30 -2.61 -2.09 -5.23
C PHE A 30 -2.44 -1.27 -3.96
N GLU A 31 -1.21 -0.85 -3.64
CA GLU A 31 -0.93 -0.04 -2.45
C GLU A 31 -1.61 1.33 -2.50
N GLU A 32 -1.69 1.95 -3.68
CA GLU A 32 -2.41 3.21 -3.90
C GLU A 32 -3.94 3.11 -3.67
N ARG A 33 -4.53 1.94 -3.91
CA ARG A 33 -5.99 1.76 -3.95
C ARG A 33 -6.57 0.99 -2.78
N ALA A 34 -5.76 0.20 -2.09
CA ALA A 34 -6.19 -0.65 -1.00
C ALA A 34 -5.28 -0.46 0.21
N SER A 35 -4.27 -1.30 0.37
CA SER A 35 -3.41 -1.32 1.53
C SER A 35 -1.95 -1.54 1.12
N SER A 36 -1.03 -0.99 1.89
CA SER A 36 0.41 -1.19 1.71
C SER A 36 0.94 -2.26 2.67
N ALA A 37 2.13 -2.78 2.36
CA ALA A 37 2.87 -3.56 3.35
C ALA A 37 3.12 -2.70 4.61
N PRO A 38 3.13 -3.30 5.81
CA PRO A 38 3.53 -2.59 7.02
C PRO A 38 4.95 -2.07 6.88
N ALA A 39 5.23 -0.85 7.34
CA ALA A 39 6.58 -0.33 7.29
C ALA A 39 7.48 -1.10 8.24
N THR A 40 8.76 -1.18 7.85
CA THR A 40 9.81 -1.75 8.68
C THR A 40 10.84 -0.67 8.97
N LEU A 41 11.21 -0.56 10.25
CA LEU A 41 12.31 0.28 10.70
C LEU A 41 13.52 -0.63 10.96
N SER A 42 14.68 -0.23 10.43
CA SER A 42 15.93 -0.93 10.73
C SER A 42 16.39 -0.57 12.16
N GLN A 43 17.30 -1.36 12.73
CA GLN A 43 17.94 -0.98 14.00
C GLN A 43 18.63 0.39 13.90
N SER A 44 19.25 0.71 12.75
CA SER A 44 19.87 2.02 12.54
C SER A 44 18.85 3.16 12.57
N ASP A 45 17.64 2.94 12.05
CA ASP A 45 16.56 3.94 12.10
C ASP A 45 16.13 4.17 13.56
N LEU A 46 15.97 3.09 14.33
CA LEU A 46 15.59 3.13 15.74
C LEU A 46 16.64 3.82 16.61
N ASP A 47 17.93 3.62 16.33
CA ASP A 47 19.03 4.28 17.05
C ASP A 47 19.22 5.75 16.63
N ALA A 48 18.98 6.04 15.34
CA ALA A 48 19.15 7.39 14.79
C ALA A 48 18.11 8.37 15.33
N LEU A 49 16.85 7.95 15.50
CA LEU A 49 15.77 8.82 15.96
C LEU A 49 16.06 9.52 17.31
N PRO A 50 16.40 8.80 18.41
CA PRO A 50 16.73 9.44 19.68
C PRO A 50 18.05 10.22 19.60
N SER A 51 19.05 9.74 18.87
CA SER A 51 20.34 10.42 18.69
C SER A 51 20.18 11.79 18.01
N ARG A 52 19.41 11.84 16.91
CA ARG A 52 19.06 13.06 16.19
C ARG A 52 18.26 14.03 17.07
N SER A 53 17.26 13.52 17.78
CA SER A 53 16.43 14.34 18.68
C SER A 53 17.28 14.97 19.80
N GLN A 54 18.19 14.22 20.42
CA GLN A 54 19.12 14.74 21.43
C GLN A 54 20.11 15.77 20.85
N SER A 55 20.61 15.54 19.64
CA SER A 55 21.45 16.50 18.92
C SER A 55 20.72 17.81 18.65
N ALA A 56 19.46 17.74 18.22
CA ALA A 56 18.63 18.91 18.01
C ALA A 56 18.39 19.72 19.30
N ILE A 57 18.14 19.05 20.42
CA ILE A 57 17.98 19.71 21.73
C ILE A 57 19.26 20.47 22.12
N ARG A 58 20.44 19.87 21.92
CA ARG A 58 21.71 20.57 22.15
C ARG A 58 21.87 21.79 21.24
N ASN A 59 21.52 21.66 19.96
CA ASN A 59 21.57 22.77 19.01
C ASN A 59 20.59 23.90 19.38
N LEU A 60 19.38 23.57 19.83
CA LEU A 60 18.40 24.53 20.35
C LEU A 60 18.95 25.29 21.57
N ALA A 61 19.56 24.59 22.53
CA ALA A 61 20.15 25.21 23.72
C ALA A 61 21.30 26.18 23.37
N LEU A 62 21.96 25.98 22.23
CA LEU A 62 23.04 26.84 21.72
C LEU A 62 22.55 27.91 20.72
N GLY A 63 21.23 28.05 20.50
CA GLY A 63 20.66 28.98 19.53
C GLY A 63 20.95 28.62 18.06
N ARG A 64 21.37 27.38 17.77
CA ARG A 64 21.73 26.88 16.43
C ARG A 64 20.51 26.29 15.72
N TYR A 65 19.52 27.13 15.44
CA TYR A 65 18.21 26.70 14.92
C TYR A 65 18.26 25.96 13.58
N ALA A 66 19.14 26.35 12.66
CA ALA A 66 19.29 25.67 11.38
C ALA A 66 19.76 24.22 11.54
N ALA A 67 20.78 23.99 12.39
CA ALA A 67 21.29 22.65 12.68
C ALA A 67 20.25 21.80 13.44
N ALA A 68 19.51 22.42 14.38
CA ALA A 68 18.41 21.73 15.07
C ALA A 68 17.33 21.27 14.08
N ARG A 69 16.93 22.11 13.12
CA ARG A 69 15.95 21.75 12.08
C ARG A 69 16.44 20.61 11.19
N GLU A 70 17.72 20.58 10.83
CA GLU A 70 18.28 19.49 10.04
C GLU A 70 18.15 18.15 10.78
N ASP A 71 18.57 18.10 12.04
CA ASP A 71 18.46 16.91 12.87
C ASP A 71 17.01 16.47 13.08
N LEU A 72 16.10 17.41 13.36
CA LEU A 72 14.67 17.11 13.55
C LEU A 72 14.00 16.67 12.26
N THR A 73 14.37 17.23 11.11
CA THR A 73 13.85 16.79 9.81
C THR A 73 14.24 15.35 9.54
N ALA A 74 15.50 14.99 9.83
CA ALA A 74 15.96 13.61 9.71
C ALA A 74 15.21 12.66 10.68
N ALA A 75 14.99 13.08 11.93
CA ALA A 75 14.24 12.31 12.92
C ALA A 75 12.77 12.11 12.52
N LEU A 76 12.09 13.18 12.09
CA LEU A 76 10.69 13.14 11.69
C LEU A 76 10.48 12.37 10.39
N LYS A 77 11.46 12.33 9.49
CA LYS A 77 11.42 11.45 8.31
C LYS A 77 11.45 9.97 8.69
N ILE A 78 12.23 9.59 9.71
CA ILE A 78 12.20 8.23 10.27
C ILE A 78 10.84 7.95 10.90
N ALA A 79 10.29 8.94 11.63
CA ALA A 79 8.99 8.83 12.25
C ALA A 79 7.87 8.61 11.23
N ASP A 80 7.83 9.39 10.15
CA ASP A 80 6.84 9.25 9.08
C ASP A 80 6.97 7.91 8.35
N LYS A 81 8.20 7.42 8.15
CA LYS A 81 8.45 6.10 7.54
C LYS A 81 7.83 4.97 8.34
N GLY A 82 7.85 5.01 9.67
CA GLY A 82 7.43 3.90 10.53
C GLY A 82 6.49 4.29 11.66
N LEU A 83 5.59 5.24 11.40
CA LEU A 83 4.68 5.83 12.39
C LEU A 83 3.90 4.74 13.14
N GLU A 84 3.39 3.76 12.40
CA GLU A 84 2.59 2.68 12.94
C GLU A 84 3.38 1.74 13.85
N GLU A 85 4.70 1.69 13.72
CA GLU A 85 5.56 0.83 14.53
C GLU A 85 6.12 1.57 15.75
N LEU A 86 6.45 2.84 15.60
CA LEU A 86 6.87 3.70 16.71
C LEU A 86 5.74 3.93 17.70
N SER A 87 4.50 4.05 17.22
CA SER A 87 3.34 4.34 18.07
C SER A 87 2.81 3.12 18.84
N ARG A 88 3.37 1.93 18.63
CA ARG A 88 2.98 0.73 19.41
C ARG A 88 3.48 0.78 20.84
N GLU A 89 4.61 1.45 21.05
CA GLU A 89 5.18 1.68 22.38
C GLU A 89 4.98 3.13 22.76
N GLU A 90 4.29 3.34 23.88
CA GLU A 90 3.95 4.68 24.35
C GLU A 90 5.20 5.56 24.53
N ALA A 91 6.28 5.02 25.11
CA ALA A 91 7.52 5.78 25.30
C ALA A 91 8.14 6.25 23.97
N ARG A 92 8.11 5.41 22.93
CA ARG A 92 8.58 5.77 21.58
C ARG A 92 7.68 6.82 20.94
N ALA A 93 6.37 6.65 21.04
CA ALA A 93 5.39 7.63 20.54
C ALA A 93 5.61 9.02 21.17
N ARG A 94 5.75 9.08 22.51
CA ARG A 94 6.00 10.34 23.23
C ARG A 94 7.31 11.00 22.79
N GLY A 95 8.38 10.22 22.58
CA GLY A 95 9.64 10.74 22.05
C GLY A 95 9.52 11.35 20.66
N VAL A 96 8.68 10.78 19.78
CA VAL A 96 8.38 11.37 18.47
C VAL A 96 7.57 12.66 18.61
N VAL A 97 6.57 12.69 19.49
CA VAL A 97 5.81 13.91 19.81
C VAL A 97 6.76 15.01 20.29
N ASP A 98 7.69 14.70 21.20
CA ASP A 98 8.67 15.68 21.68
C ASP A 98 9.54 16.22 20.55
N ALA A 99 10.09 15.35 19.68
CA ALA A 99 10.84 15.77 18.50
C ALA A 99 10.01 16.68 17.58
N CYS A 100 8.74 16.33 17.37
CA CYS A 100 7.81 17.11 16.57
C CYS A 100 7.56 18.52 17.16
N LEU A 101 7.40 18.61 18.48
CA LEU A 101 7.24 19.89 19.19
C LEU A 101 8.54 20.70 19.28
N PHE A 102 9.71 20.06 19.31
CA PHE A 102 10.98 20.77 19.14
C PHE A 102 11.09 21.39 17.74
N MET A 103 10.51 20.77 16.70
CA MET A 103 10.45 21.39 15.37
C MET A 103 9.57 22.65 15.40
N VAL A 104 8.41 22.60 16.07
CA VAL A 104 7.56 23.77 16.31
C VAL A 104 8.35 24.91 16.96
N ARG A 105 9.13 24.59 18.00
CA ARG A 105 10.01 25.56 18.67
C ARG A 105 10.99 26.23 17.71
N THR A 106 11.67 25.46 16.85
CA THR A 106 12.62 26.04 15.89
C THR A 106 11.98 27.03 14.92
N TYR A 107 10.70 26.84 14.56
CA TYR A 107 9.97 27.76 13.71
C TYR A 107 9.52 29.01 14.47
N LEU A 108 9.05 28.87 15.71
CA LEU A 108 8.70 30.00 16.57
C LEU A 108 9.91 30.90 16.85
N GLU A 109 11.03 30.33 17.26
CA GLU A 109 12.27 31.09 17.53
C GLU A 109 12.88 31.67 16.24
N GLY A 110 12.59 31.06 15.10
CA GLY A 110 12.91 31.59 13.77
C GLY A 110 11.93 32.65 13.24
N GLY A 111 10.93 33.06 14.02
CA GLY A 111 9.92 34.05 13.63
C GLY A 111 8.88 33.57 12.62
N ASN A 112 8.81 32.27 12.34
CA ASN A 112 7.88 31.69 11.37
C ASN A 112 6.72 30.97 12.07
N ARG A 113 5.78 31.74 12.63
CA ARG A 113 4.60 31.20 13.33
C ARG A 113 3.69 30.37 12.40
N GLY A 114 3.65 30.68 11.10
CA GLY A 114 2.89 29.91 10.11
C GLY A 114 3.37 28.46 10.02
N LEU A 115 4.68 28.26 9.76
CA LEU A 115 5.28 26.92 9.73
C LEU A 115 5.19 26.22 11.10
N ALA A 116 5.32 26.96 12.19
CA ALA A 116 5.14 26.40 13.53
C ALA A 116 3.74 25.81 13.72
N ARG A 117 2.70 26.53 13.27
CA ARG A 117 1.30 26.09 13.35
C ARG A 117 1.05 24.87 12.48
N GLU A 118 1.52 24.89 11.23
CA GLU A 118 1.40 23.75 10.30
C GLU A 118 2.07 22.49 10.89
N GLN A 119 3.28 22.65 11.44
CA GLN A 119 3.98 21.57 12.12
C GLN A 119 3.19 21.06 13.34
N ALA A 120 2.65 21.95 14.18
CA ALA A 120 1.87 21.56 15.34
C ALA A 120 0.59 20.78 14.95
N MET A 121 -0.13 21.22 13.91
CA MET A 121 -1.27 20.49 13.36
C MET A 121 -0.88 19.08 12.90
N HIS A 122 0.25 18.97 12.19
CA HIS A 122 0.78 17.69 11.75
C HIS A 122 1.12 16.78 12.93
N CYS A 123 1.77 17.31 13.98
CA CYS A 123 2.08 16.55 15.21
C CYS A 123 0.81 15.98 15.84
N ARG A 124 -0.22 16.81 16.04
CA ARG A 124 -1.48 16.41 16.69
C ARG A 124 -2.30 15.43 15.86
N ARG A 125 -2.28 15.55 14.53
CA ARG A 125 -2.96 14.57 13.65
C ARG A 125 -2.26 13.22 13.58
N MET A 126 -0.92 13.19 13.61
CA MET A 126 -0.19 11.92 13.69
C MET A 126 -0.41 11.22 15.02
N PHE A 127 -0.51 11.98 16.12
CA PHE A 127 -0.59 11.47 17.48
C PHE A 127 -1.75 12.10 18.27
N PRO A 128 -3.02 11.84 17.89
CA PRO A 128 -4.20 12.55 18.44
C PRO A 128 -4.34 12.43 19.96
N ASP A 129 -3.94 11.28 20.51
CA ASP A 129 -4.10 10.97 21.93
C ASP A 129 -2.75 10.68 22.62
N THR A 130 -1.66 11.30 22.14
CA THR A 130 -0.33 11.15 22.77
C THR A 130 0.14 12.49 23.28
N GLU A 131 0.33 12.57 24.59
CA GLU A 131 0.92 13.72 25.24
C GLU A 131 2.46 13.67 25.16
N PRO A 132 3.16 14.81 25.17
CA PRO A 132 4.62 14.84 25.25
C PRO A 132 5.12 14.17 26.53
N THR A 133 6.40 13.79 26.58
CA THR A 133 6.98 13.11 27.75
C THR A 133 6.82 13.95 29.02
N SER A 134 6.97 15.27 28.90
CA SER A 134 6.70 16.22 29.96
C SER A 134 6.38 17.58 29.34
N GLN A 135 5.35 18.24 29.88
CA GLN A 135 4.99 19.60 29.43
C GLN A 135 6.12 20.61 29.70
N GLN A 136 6.97 20.38 30.71
CA GLN A 136 8.07 21.26 31.07
C GLN A 136 9.26 21.18 30.10
N LEU A 137 9.30 20.17 29.23
CA LEU A 137 10.33 20.07 28.18
C LEU A 137 10.14 21.10 27.07
N HIS A 138 8.94 21.69 26.96
CA HIS A 138 8.56 22.60 25.89
C HIS A 138 8.34 24.01 26.44
N THR A 139 8.69 25.03 25.65
CA THR A 139 8.55 26.44 26.09
C THR A 139 7.08 26.83 26.23
N PRO A 140 6.74 27.88 27.01
CA PRO A 140 5.37 28.38 27.10
C PRO A 140 4.74 28.66 25.73
N GLU A 141 5.46 29.28 24.81
CA GLU A 141 4.98 29.65 23.47
C GLU A 141 4.63 28.43 22.62
N VAL A 142 5.39 27.35 22.74
CA VAL A 142 5.07 26.07 22.07
C VAL A 142 3.79 25.48 22.65
N ARG A 143 3.65 25.47 23.99
CA ARG A 143 2.45 24.92 24.66
C ARG A 143 1.19 25.71 24.33
N GLU A 144 1.28 27.04 24.28
CA GLU A 144 0.20 27.92 23.87
C GLU A 144 -0.22 27.63 22.42
N LEU A 145 0.73 27.53 21.50
CA LEU A 145 0.42 27.22 20.11
C LEU A 145 -0.21 25.81 19.94
N VAL A 146 0.26 24.81 20.67
CA VAL A 146 -0.36 23.47 20.66
C VAL A 146 -1.79 23.53 21.18
N THR A 147 -2.04 24.28 22.26
CA THR A 147 -3.39 24.48 22.80
C THR A 147 -4.32 25.16 21.78
N GLU A 148 -3.84 26.18 21.06
CA GLU A 148 -4.58 26.82 19.99
C GLU A 148 -4.93 25.83 18.86
N VAL A 149 -3.96 25.00 18.46
CA VAL A 149 -4.15 23.98 17.43
C VAL A 149 -5.13 22.90 17.87
N ASP A 150 -5.08 22.46 19.12
CA ASP A 150 -6.02 21.48 19.67
C ASP A 150 -7.45 22.02 19.65
N GLN A 151 -7.65 23.29 20.03
CA GLN A 151 -8.95 23.96 19.95
C GLN A 151 -9.44 24.09 18.50
N GLU A 152 -8.55 24.42 17.57
CA GLU A 152 -8.90 24.51 16.15
C GLU A 152 -9.30 23.14 15.59
N LEU A 153 -8.53 22.09 15.90
CA LEU A 153 -8.85 20.73 15.49
C LEU A 153 -10.20 20.30 16.06
N ALA A 154 -10.46 20.55 17.34
CA ALA A 154 -11.71 20.24 18.03
C ALA A 154 -12.94 20.99 17.50
N ASN A 155 -12.74 22.19 16.92
CA ASN A 155 -13.80 22.97 16.29
C ASN A 155 -13.91 22.70 14.78
N GLY A 156 -12.99 21.90 14.23
CA GLY A 156 -12.92 21.56 12.82
C GLY A 156 -13.93 20.49 12.39
N PRO A 157 -13.81 19.99 11.15
CA PRO A 157 -14.62 18.86 10.71
C PRO A 157 -14.17 17.58 11.43
N HIS A 158 -15.10 16.89 12.08
CA HIS A 158 -14.87 15.58 12.69
C HIS A 158 -15.66 14.47 11.98
N GLY A 159 -15.09 13.28 11.98
CA GLY A 159 -15.68 12.07 11.42
C GLY A 159 -15.63 10.90 12.41
N THR A 160 -16.37 9.85 12.04
CA THR A 160 -16.32 8.56 12.71
C THR A 160 -15.77 7.52 11.76
N LEU A 161 -14.78 6.75 12.21
CA LEU A 161 -14.29 5.59 11.49
C LEU A 161 -14.95 4.33 12.06
N ALA A 162 -15.73 3.62 11.25
CA ALA A 162 -16.26 2.30 11.56
C ALA A 162 -15.39 1.23 10.88
N VAL A 163 -14.81 0.32 11.68
CA VAL A 163 -13.92 -0.73 11.20
C VAL A 163 -14.53 -2.10 11.46
N GLU A 164 -14.74 -2.86 10.41
CA GLU A 164 -15.19 -4.25 10.45
C GLU A 164 -14.09 -5.17 9.92
N SER A 165 -14.09 -6.43 10.35
CA SER A 165 -13.20 -7.42 9.75
C SER A 165 -13.80 -8.82 9.68
N THR A 166 -13.24 -9.63 8.78
CA THR A 166 -13.47 -11.07 8.70
C THR A 166 -12.15 -11.81 8.92
N PRO A 167 -12.00 -12.63 9.99
CA PRO A 167 -12.95 -12.79 11.10
C PRO A 167 -13.09 -11.50 11.93
N SER A 168 -14.11 -11.43 12.79
CA SER A 168 -14.26 -10.36 13.80
C SER A 168 -13.36 -10.59 15.00
N GLY A 169 -13.27 -9.62 15.91
CA GLY A 169 -12.48 -9.72 17.15
C GLY A 169 -11.02 -9.32 16.98
N CYS A 170 -10.66 -8.72 15.85
CA CYS A 170 -9.27 -8.40 15.51
C CYS A 170 -8.88 -7.03 16.04
N VAL A 171 -7.66 -6.89 16.55
CA VAL A 171 -7.16 -5.63 17.11
C VAL A 171 -7.12 -4.56 16.02
N VAL A 172 -7.74 -3.42 16.29
CA VAL A 172 -7.71 -2.23 15.42
C VAL A 172 -6.67 -1.26 15.96
N ARG A 173 -5.80 -0.78 15.07
CA ARG A 173 -4.81 0.26 15.38
C ARG A 173 -4.97 1.47 14.47
N LEU A 174 -4.92 2.67 15.06
CA LEU A 174 -4.90 3.96 14.36
C LEU A 174 -3.53 4.58 14.56
N ASN A 175 -2.82 4.83 13.45
CA ASN A 175 -1.43 5.27 13.43
C ASN A 175 -0.52 4.43 14.33
N GLY A 176 -0.81 3.13 14.50
CA GLY A 176 -0.09 2.21 15.39
C GLY A 176 -0.63 2.10 16.82
N LYS A 177 -1.40 3.08 17.30
CA LYS A 177 -2.04 3.04 18.63
C LYS A 177 -3.24 2.10 18.64
N ARG A 178 -3.37 1.25 19.67
CA ARG A 178 -4.51 0.33 19.81
C ARG A 178 -5.80 1.10 20.13
N MET A 179 -6.83 0.91 19.31
CA MET A 179 -8.15 1.56 19.46
C MET A 179 -9.26 0.60 19.91
N GLY A 180 -9.02 -0.71 19.89
CA GLY A 180 -10.01 -1.71 20.29
C GLY A 180 -9.91 -2.98 19.45
N THR A 181 -11.04 -3.67 19.27
CA THR A 181 -11.17 -4.86 18.43
C THR A 181 -12.38 -4.73 17.51
N THR A 182 -12.32 -5.31 16.30
CA THR A 182 -13.44 -5.29 15.35
C THR A 182 -14.65 -6.09 15.85
N PRO A 183 -15.89 -5.65 15.54
CA PRO A 183 -16.23 -4.34 14.96
C PRO A 183 -15.91 -3.20 15.94
N ALA A 184 -15.26 -2.15 15.44
CA ALA A 184 -14.84 -0.99 16.23
C ALA A 184 -15.39 0.31 15.64
N ARG A 185 -15.67 1.29 16.49
CA ARG A 185 -16.10 2.62 16.11
C ARG A 185 -15.22 3.64 16.82
N ILE A 186 -14.52 4.46 16.05
CA ILE A 186 -13.59 5.48 16.55
C ILE A 186 -14.20 6.84 16.21
N GLU A 187 -14.70 7.52 17.24
CA GLU A 187 -15.49 8.75 17.12
C GLU A 187 -14.62 9.99 17.32
N ASP A 188 -15.18 11.15 16.96
CA ASP A 188 -14.59 12.48 17.16
C ASP A 188 -13.17 12.68 16.62
N LEU A 189 -12.79 11.92 15.60
CA LEU A 189 -11.51 12.09 14.92
C LEU A 189 -11.56 13.31 13.98
N ALA A 190 -10.58 14.20 14.11
CA ALA A 190 -10.42 15.33 13.19
C ALA A 190 -10.24 14.83 11.75
N ALA A 191 -10.81 15.52 10.76
CA ALA A 191 -10.68 15.13 9.36
C ALA A 191 -9.20 15.15 8.92
N HIS A 192 -8.68 13.97 8.55
CA HIS A 192 -7.32 13.74 8.09
C HIS A 192 -7.17 12.34 7.49
N ASP A 193 -6.00 12.06 6.90
CA ASP A 193 -5.63 10.72 6.47
C ASP A 193 -5.04 9.95 7.67
N TYR A 194 -5.63 8.81 7.99
CA TYR A 194 -5.18 7.94 9.08
C TYR A 194 -4.67 6.60 8.55
N ARG A 195 -3.60 6.08 9.17
CA ARG A 195 -3.07 4.75 8.89
C ARG A 195 -3.74 3.72 9.79
N ILE A 196 -4.50 2.81 9.22
CA ILE A 196 -5.26 1.80 9.96
C ILE A 196 -4.68 0.42 9.73
N GLN A 197 -4.48 -0.33 10.81
CA GLN A 197 -4.10 -1.75 10.77
C GLN A 197 -5.12 -2.59 11.53
N VAL A 198 -5.40 -3.78 11.01
CA VAL A 198 -6.24 -4.80 11.67
C VAL A 198 -5.43 -6.08 11.84
N GLU A 199 -5.38 -6.59 13.08
CA GLU A 199 -4.51 -7.70 13.47
C GLU A 199 -5.32 -8.75 14.25
N CYS A 200 -5.62 -9.90 13.65
CA CYS A 200 -6.45 -10.94 14.27
C CYS A 200 -5.68 -11.95 15.13
N GLU A 201 -4.35 -12.03 14.96
CA GLU A 201 -3.52 -12.95 15.72
C GLU A 201 -2.78 -12.19 16.82
N PRO A 202 -3.18 -12.35 18.10
CA PRO A 202 -2.55 -11.61 19.20
C PRO A 202 -1.13 -12.11 19.51
N GLU A 203 -0.75 -13.30 19.03
CA GLU A 203 0.49 -14.00 19.39
C GLU A 203 1.54 -14.04 18.27
N GLY A 204 1.26 -13.44 17.11
CA GLY A 204 2.17 -13.41 15.97
C GLY A 204 2.89 -12.07 15.80
N ASP A 205 4.15 -12.10 15.33
CA ASP A 205 4.87 -10.90 14.87
C ASP A 205 4.34 -10.36 13.52
N THR A 206 3.24 -10.94 13.02
CA THR A 206 2.70 -10.59 11.71
C THR A 206 1.90 -9.31 11.77
N ARG A 207 2.54 -8.21 11.39
CA ARG A 207 1.90 -6.90 11.25
C ARG A 207 0.82 -6.94 10.17
N GLY A 208 -0.35 -6.36 10.47
CA GLY A 208 -1.41 -6.17 9.47
C GLY A 208 -0.98 -5.22 8.36
N ARG A 209 -1.57 -5.35 7.17
CA ARG A 209 -1.40 -4.37 6.09
C ARG A 209 -1.93 -3.00 6.53
N VAL A 210 -1.38 -1.94 5.96
CA VAL A 210 -1.71 -0.56 6.34
C VAL A 210 -2.68 0.03 5.34
N TYR A 211 -3.86 0.43 5.82
CA TYR A 211 -4.86 1.18 5.04
C TYR A 211 -4.70 2.67 5.31
N THR A 212 -4.56 3.48 4.26
CA THR A 212 -4.64 4.94 4.39
C THR A 212 -6.08 5.37 4.16
N VAL A 213 -6.74 5.83 5.22
CA VAL A 213 -8.16 6.21 5.20
C VAL A 213 -8.28 7.72 5.32
N ALA A 214 -8.75 8.35 4.24
CA ALA A 214 -9.10 9.76 4.23
C ALA A 214 -10.41 10.01 4.98
N LEU A 215 -10.30 10.37 6.26
CA LEU A 215 -11.45 10.65 7.11
C LEU A 215 -12.00 12.05 6.83
N LYS A 216 -13.31 12.11 6.62
CA LYS A 216 -14.08 13.35 6.43
C LYS A 216 -15.23 13.40 7.42
N LYS A 217 -16.01 14.48 7.38
CA LYS A 217 -17.25 14.59 8.16
C LYS A 217 -18.20 13.42 7.87
N GLY A 218 -18.77 12.84 8.92
CA GLY A 218 -19.71 11.72 8.84
C GLY A 218 -19.04 10.37 9.15
N VAL A 219 -19.68 9.27 8.74
CA VAL A 219 -19.19 7.91 8.99
C VAL A 219 -18.42 7.40 7.77
N THR A 220 -17.17 7.00 7.98
CA THR A 220 -16.35 6.29 6.98
C THR A 220 -16.25 4.82 7.38
N ASN A 221 -16.58 3.91 6.47
CA ASN A 221 -16.55 2.47 6.72
C ASN A 221 -15.28 1.85 6.11
N LEU A 222 -14.56 1.07 6.90
CA LEU A 222 -13.45 0.24 6.47
C LEU A 222 -13.79 -1.23 6.79
N VAL A 223 -13.80 -2.08 5.76
CA VAL A 223 -14.02 -3.52 5.91
C VAL A 223 -12.74 -4.26 5.52
N VAL A 224 -12.16 -5.00 6.46
CA VAL A 224 -10.90 -5.71 6.28
C VAL A 224 -11.11 -7.22 6.20
N ASP A 225 -10.60 -7.83 5.16
CA ASP A 225 -10.56 -9.29 5.00
C ASP A 225 -9.16 -9.76 5.31
N VAL A 226 -8.99 -10.31 6.51
CA VAL A 226 -7.67 -10.60 7.06
C VAL A 226 -7.01 -11.79 6.36
N PRO A 227 -7.73 -12.88 5.99
CA PRO A 227 -7.17 -13.90 5.11
C PRO A 227 -6.63 -13.33 3.79
N PHE A 228 -7.37 -12.42 3.15
CA PHE A 228 -6.90 -11.76 1.92
C PHE A 228 -5.66 -10.90 2.17
N ASP A 229 -5.68 -10.04 3.18
CA ASP A 229 -4.56 -9.16 3.49
C ASP A 229 -3.28 -9.92 3.84
N ARG A 230 -3.41 -11.03 4.57
CA ARG A 230 -2.27 -11.90 4.86
C ARG A 230 -1.70 -12.54 3.61
N ALA A 231 -2.57 -12.89 2.65
CA ALA A 231 -2.14 -13.49 1.40
C ALA A 231 -1.45 -12.47 0.49
N VAL A 232 -1.87 -11.21 0.48
CA VAL A 232 -1.30 -10.20 -0.43
C VAL A 232 0.11 -9.80 -0.01
N SER A 233 1.06 -10.00 -0.92
CA SER A 233 2.41 -9.46 -0.84
C SER A 233 2.63 -8.41 -1.93
N THR A 234 3.14 -7.25 -1.53
CA THR A 234 3.51 -6.13 -2.41
C THR A 234 4.98 -5.75 -2.30
N THR A 235 5.76 -6.50 -1.51
CA THR A 235 7.21 -6.35 -1.38
C THR A 235 7.89 -6.86 -2.65
N GLY A 236 8.00 -5.99 -3.65
CA GLY A 236 8.44 -6.34 -5.00
C GLY A 236 7.25 -6.49 -5.94
N ASP A 237 7.02 -7.69 -6.44
CA ASP A 237 5.87 -8.01 -7.30
C ASP A 237 4.59 -8.25 -6.51
N LEU A 238 3.45 -7.98 -7.13
CA LEU A 238 2.16 -8.36 -6.57
C LEU A 238 2.02 -9.88 -6.58
N ALA A 239 1.79 -10.44 -5.40
CA ALA A 239 1.82 -11.87 -5.14
C ALA A 239 0.75 -12.28 -4.12
N LEU A 240 0.34 -13.55 -4.19
CA LEU A 240 -0.52 -14.18 -3.17
C LEU A 240 0.27 -15.29 -2.47
N ALA A 241 0.66 -15.10 -1.22
CA ALA A 241 1.39 -16.09 -0.44
C ALA A 241 0.42 -16.82 0.51
N TYR A 242 0.53 -18.15 0.57
CA TYR A 242 -0.32 -18.95 1.44
C TYR A 242 0.54 -19.78 2.38
N PRO A 243 0.08 -20.01 3.63
CA PRO A 243 0.85 -20.80 4.60
C PRO A 243 0.98 -22.27 4.19
N ASN A 244 0.03 -22.79 3.42
CA ASN A 244 0.00 -24.17 2.94
C ASN A 244 -0.92 -24.31 1.72
N ASP A 245 -0.88 -25.48 1.07
CA ASP A 245 -1.68 -25.77 -0.13
C ASP A 245 -3.18 -25.81 0.13
N GLY A 246 -3.62 -26.22 1.31
CA GLY A 246 -5.03 -26.19 1.69
C GLY A 246 -5.60 -24.77 1.65
N ALA A 247 -4.92 -23.83 2.30
CA ALA A 247 -5.30 -22.41 2.28
C ALA A 247 -5.21 -21.81 0.87
N ARG A 248 -4.19 -22.19 0.09
CA ARG A 248 -4.08 -21.79 -1.31
C ARG A 248 -5.30 -22.25 -2.10
N ASP A 249 -5.65 -23.53 -2.02
CA ASP A 249 -6.74 -24.10 -2.80
C ASP A 249 -8.11 -23.59 -2.35
N GLU A 250 -8.28 -23.30 -1.07
CA GLU A 250 -9.49 -22.67 -0.56
C GLU A 250 -9.66 -21.23 -1.07
N TYR A 251 -8.61 -20.41 -0.98
CA TYR A 251 -8.75 -18.96 -1.11
C TYR A 251 -8.28 -18.37 -2.45
N ARG A 252 -7.47 -19.08 -3.24
CA ARG A 252 -6.80 -18.50 -4.43
C ARG A 252 -7.72 -17.80 -5.41
N LEU A 253 -8.85 -18.42 -5.75
CA LEU A 253 -9.78 -17.86 -6.72
C LEU A 253 -10.46 -16.60 -6.17
N ALA A 254 -10.97 -16.67 -4.94
CA ALA A 254 -11.61 -15.54 -4.28
C ALA A 254 -10.64 -14.35 -4.13
N HIS A 255 -9.41 -14.62 -3.70
CA HIS A 255 -8.36 -13.60 -3.56
C HIS A 255 -7.95 -13.01 -4.90
N ALA A 256 -7.83 -13.82 -5.95
CA ALA A 256 -7.52 -13.32 -7.29
C ALA A 256 -8.60 -12.38 -7.83
N ILE A 257 -9.88 -12.74 -7.65
CA ILE A 257 -11.02 -11.88 -8.02
C ILE A 257 -10.99 -10.58 -7.21
N LYS A 258 -10.67 -10.66 -5.92
CA LYS A 258 -10.57 -9.48 -5.07
C LYS A 258 -9.43 -8.55 -5.47
N ALA A 259 -8.25 -9.10 -5.78
CA ALA A 259 -7.14 -8.34 -6.33
C ALA A 259 -7.50 -7.70 -7.67
N ALA A 260 -8.20 -8.42 -8.57
CA ALA A 260 -8.70 -7.88 -9.84
C ALA A 260 -9.60 -6.66 -9.63
N LYS A 261 -10.52 -6.74 -8.67
CA LYS A 261 -11.43 -5.63 -8.31
C LYS A 261 -10.68 -4.39 -7.81
N VAL A 262 -9.70 -4.56 -6.91
CA VAL A 262 -8.85 -3.46 -6.42
C VAL A 262 -8.13 -2.79 -7.59
N LEU A 263 -7.58 -3.60 -8.50
CA LEU A 263 -6.76 -3.13 -9.60
C LEU A 263 -7.59 -2.60 -10.77
N GLY A 264 -8.90 -2.87 -10.80
CA GLY A 264 -9.80 -2.52 -11.90
C GLY A 264 -9.46 -3.31 -13.17
N ALA A 265 -9.19 -4.59 -13.02
CA ALA A 265 -8.90 -5.50 -14.13
C ALA A 265 -10.07 -6.47 -14.38
N ASP A 266 -10.30 -6.80 -15.65
CA ASP A 266 -11.35 -7.73 -16.05
C ASP A 266 -10.95 -9.19 -15.86
N GLU A 267 -9.65 -9.47 -15.96
CA GLU A 267 -9.11 -10.81 -15.79
C GLU A 267 -7.73 -10.81 -15.12
N VAL A 268 -7.42 -11.92 -14.48
CA VAL A 268 -6.18 -12.17 -13.78
C VAL A 268 -5.58 -13.48 -14.27
N TRP A 269 -4.33 -13.44 -14.66
CA TRP A 269 -3.52 -14.62 -14.96
C TRP A 269 -2.71 -14.95 -13.71
N LEU A 270 -3.10 -16.02 -13.01
CA LEU A 270 -2.42 -16.50 -11.81
C LEU A 270 -1.34 -17.49 -12.18
N LEU A 271 -0.10 -17.21 -11.81
CA LEU A 271 1.01 -18.13 -12.00
C LEU A 271 1.45 -18.73 -10.67
N SER A 272 1.33 -20.04 -10.52
CA SER A 272 1.87 -20.79 -9.39
C SER A 272 2.95 -21.75 -9.89
N ALA A 273 4.04 -21.93 -9.14
CA ALA A 273 4.97 -23.02 -9.43
C ALA A 273 5.19 -23.90 -8.21
N GLU A 274 5.32 -25.19 -8.46
CA GLU A 274 5.72 -26.19 -7.49
C GLU A 274 7.23 -26.25 -7.39
N LEU A 275 7.73 -25.98 -6.18
CA LEU A 275 9.16 -25.82 -5.93
C LEU A 275 9.91 -27.15 -6.08
N GLU A 276 9.27 -28.27 -5.74
CA GLU A 276 9.88 -29.60 -5.80
C GLU A 276 9.96 -30.14 -7.23
N THR A 277 8.93 -29.90 -8.03
CA THR A 277 8.80 -30.47 -9.38
C THR A 277 9.18 -29.48 -10.48
N GLY A 278 9.26 -28.18 -10.16
CA GLY A 278 9.42 -27.11 -11.14
C GLY A 278 8.21 -26.92 -12.06
N HIS A 279 7.08 -27.59 -11.80
CA HIS A 279 5.85 -27.44 -12.56
C HIS A 279 5.30 -26.02 -12.39
N VAL A 280 5.04 -25.33 -13.50
CA VAL A 280 4.33 -24.05 -13.49
C VAL A 280 2.91 -24.28 -13.97
N ARG A 281 1.96 -23.69 -13.24
CA ARG A 281 0.55 -23.61 -13.63
C ARG A 281 0.18 -22.14 -13.85
N VAL A 282 -0.57 -21.90 -14.91
CA VAL A 282 -1.14 -20.60 -15.26
C VAL A 282 -2.66 -20.75 -15.33
N ASP A 283 -3.39 -20.01 -14.50
CA ASP A 283 -4.85 -19.99 -14.50
C ASP A 283 -5.36 -18.63 -14.96
N ARG A 284 -6.18 -18.60 -16.01
CA ARG A 284 -6.85 -17.39 -16.49
C ARG A 284 -8.19 -17.24 -15.79
N VAL A 285 -8.27 -16.27 -14.89
CA VAL A 285 -9.44 -15.99 -14.05
C VAL A 285 -10.18 -14.78 -14.57
N LEU A 286 -11.48 -14.91 -14.84
CA LEU A 286 -12.34 -13.79 -15.21
C LEU A 286 -12.98 -13.19 -13.95
N ALA A 287 -12.70 -11.92 -13.68
CA ALA A 287 -13.20 -11.24 -12.48
C ALA A 287 -14.73 -11.04 -12.53
N ARG A 288 -15.29 -10.85 -13.73
CA ARG A 288 -16.73 -10.63 -13.95
C ARG A 288 -17.57 -11.88 -13.69
N THR A 289 -17.13 -13.02 -14.21
CA THR A 289 -17.83 -14.30 -14.06
C THR A 289 -17.38 -15.07 -12.82
N GLN A 290 -16.38 -14.56 -12.11
CA GLN A 290 -15.83 -15.14 -10.88
C GLN A 290 -15.37 -16.59 -11.07
N ALA A 291 -14.82 -16.92 -12.25
CA ALA A 291 -14.49 -18.28 -12.63
C ALA A 291 -13.11 -18.36 -13.31
N VAL A 292 -12.49 -19.54 -13.19
CA VAL A 292 -11.33 -19.92 -14.02
C VAL A 292 -11.85 -20.27 -15.40
N LEU A 293 -11.46 -19.51 -16.42
CA LEU A 293 -11.85 -19.76 -17.81
C LEU A 293 -11.04 -20.92 -18.40
N ALA A 294 -9.74 -20.90 -18.21
CA ALA A 294 -8.81 -21.89 -18.74
C ALA A 294 -7.58 -22.02 -17.85
N SER A 295 -6.95 -23.18 -17.90
CA SER A 295 -5.76 -23.51 -17.12
C SER A 295 -4.70 -24.16 -17.99
N ALA A 296 -3.45 -23.78 -17.80
CA ALA A 296 -2.33 -24.41 -18.46
C ALA A 296 -1.27 -24.84 -17.45
N SER A 297 -0.57 -25.91 -17.76
CA SER A 297 0.62 -26.34 -17.02
C SER A 297 1.79 -26.56 -17.97
N PHE A 298 3.01 -26.32 -17.53
CA PHE A 298 4.20 -26.70 -18.27
C PHE A 298 5.34 -27.19 -17.37
N GLU A 299 6.17 -28.05 -17.95
CA GLU A 299 7.21 -28.86 -17.30
C GLU A 299 8.64 -28.40 -17.60
N PRO A 300 9.57 -28.72 -16.69
CA PRO A 300 10.15 -27.77 -15.76
C PRO A 300 10.94 -26.68 -16.49
N LEU A 301 11.05 -25.57 -15.78
CA LEU A 301 11.89 -24.45 -16.12
C LEU A 301 13.33 -24.92 -16.44
N ASP A 302 14.02 -24.20 -17.32
CA ASP A 302 15.44 -24.47 -17.60
C ASP A 302 16.31 -24.35 -16.33
N ALA A 303 17.62 -24.60 -16.44
CA ALA A 303 18.54 -24.50 -15.29
C ALA A 303 18.55 -23.10 -14.62
N GLY A 304 18.04 -22.05 -15.30
CA GLY A 304 17.86 -20.70 -14.77
C GLY A 304 16.47 -20.44 -14.18
N GLY A 305 15.57 -21.42 -14.17
CA GLY A 305 14.21 -21.25 -13.69
C GLY A 305 13.35 -20.42 -14.65
N VAL A 306 13.66 -20.42 -15.95
CA VAL A 306 12.92 -19.70 -17.00
C VAL A 306 12.15 -20.70 -17.88
N PRO A 307 10.88 -20.44 -18.24
CA PRO A 307 10.17 -21.27 -19.22
C PRO A 307 10.80 -21.13 -20.61
N ARG A 308 10.75 -22.19 -21.41
CA ARG A 308 11.11 -22.08 -22.83
C ARG A 308 10.15 -21.14 -23.53
N ALA A 309 10.67 -20.30 -24.43
CA ALA A 309 9.87 -19.34 -25.19
C ALA A 309 8.69 -20.02 -25.90
N ARG A 310 8.94 -21.18 -26.55
CA ARG A 310 7.90 -21.95 -27.23
C ARG A 310 6.82 -22.51 -26.30
N ASP A 311 7.18 -22.94 -25.09
CA ASP A 311 6.20 -23.41 -24.10
C ASP A 311 5.30 -22.25 -23.65
N THR A 312 5.87 -21.06 -23.49
CA THR A 312 5.17 -19.83 -23.10
C THR A 312 4.18 -19.38 -24.17
N GLU A 313 4.63 -19.34 -25.43
CA GLU A 313 3.81 -18.99 -26.60
C GLU A 313 2.59 -19.91 -26.71
N VAL A 314 2.82 -21.24 -26.68
CA VAL A 314 1.74 -22.24 -26.76
C VAL A 314 0.77 -22.10 -25.59
N THR A 315 1.28 -21.88 -24.38
CA THR A 315 0.48 -21.65 -23.17
C THR A 315 -0.43 -20.43 -23.31
N VAL A 316 0.12 -19.27 -23.69
CA VAL A 316 -0.64 -18.03 -23.82
C VAL A 316 -1.71 -18.15 -24.90
N ASN A 317 -1.37 -18.73 -26.06
CA ASN A 317 -2.31 -18.90 -27.15
C ASN A 317 -3.48 -19.82 -26.77
N ALA A 318 -3.21 -20.95 -26.10
CA ALA A 318 -4.25 -21.86 -25.62
C ALA A 318 -5.18 -21.19 -24.60
N LEU A 319 -4.63 -20.50 -23.61
CA LEU A 319 -5.41 -19.81 -22.58
C LEU A 319 -6.26 -18.65 -23.14
N ARG A 320 -5.75 -17.94 -24.16
CA ARG A 320 -6.52 -16.90 -24.86
C ARG A 320 -7.70 -17.50 -25.62
N ALA A 321 -7.51 -18.67 -26.24
CA ALA A 321 -8.56 -19.44 -26.90
C ALA A 321 -9.53 -20.12 -25.92
N GLY A 322 -9.34 -19.97 -24.60
CA GLY A 322 -10.18 -20.61 -23.58
C GLY A 322 -9.93 -22.11 -23.45
N SER A 323 -8.81 -22.61 -23.96
CA SER A 323 -8.44 -24.03 -23.93
C SER A 323 -7.50 -24.32 -22.77
N SER A 324 -7.78 -25.38 -22.03
CA SER A 324 -6.89 -25.87 -20.99
C SER A 324 -5.92 -26.90 -21.55
N VAL A 325 -4.61 -26.72 -21.31
CA VAL A 325 -3.56 -27.55 -21.92
C VAL A 325 -2.42 -27.87 -20.97
N THR A 326 -1.82 -29.05 -21.12
CA THR A 326 -0.49 -29.34 -20.58
C THR A 326 0.51 -29.14 -21.71
N VAL A 327 1.55 -28.34 -21.49
CA VAL A 327 2.56 -28.02 -22.50
C VAL A 327 3.89 -28.68 -22.13
N ARG A 328 4.42 -29.47 -23.06
CA ARG A 328 5.73 -30.11 -22.93
C ARG A 328 6.46 -30.02 -24.27
N ASN A 329 7.69 -29.51 -24.26
CA ASN A 329 8.57 -29.43 -25.43
C ASN A 329 7.92 -28.69 -26.63
N GLY A 330 7.19 -27.62 -26.37
CA GLY A 330 6.50 -26.80 -27.37
C GLY A 330 5.23 -27.44 -27.94
N GLN A 331 4.73 -28.51 -27.32
CA GLN A 331 3.54 -29.22 -27.75
C GLN A 331 2.48 -29.19 -26.64
N ALA A 332 1.25 -28.82 -26.99
CA ALA A 332 0.10 -28.85 -26.09
C ALA A 332 -0.65 -30.17 -26.19
N THR A 333 -0.99 -30.76 -25.04
CA THR A 333 -1.98 -31.84 -24.91
C THR A 333 -3.19 -31.32 -24.16
N ALA A 334 -4.41 -31.74 -24.55
CA ALA A 334 -5.66 -31.23 -23.99
C ALA A 334 -6.01 -31.81 -22.59
N GLU A 335 -5.04 -32.35 -21.86
CA GLU A 335 -5.27 -33.11 -20.62
C GLU A 335 -5.34 -32.25 -19.35
N ALA A 336 -5.16 -30.93 -19.44
CA ALA A 336 -5.20 -30.11 -18.24
C ALA A 336 -6.64 -29.93 -17.76
N THR A 337 -6.94 -30.47 -16.58
CA THR A 337 -8.18 -30.17 -15.88
C THR A 337 -8.17 -28.70 -15.44
N PRO A 338 -9.18 -27.90 -15.83
CA PRO A 338 -9.36 -26.56 -15.27
C PRO A 338 -9.37 -26.65 -13.76
N TRP A 339 -8.70 -25.71 -13.10
CA TRP A 339 -8.67 -25.72 -11.65
C TRP A 339 -10.11 -25.52 -11.15
N ARG A 340 -10.54 -26.38 -10.23
CA ARG A 340 -11.81 -26.23 -9.52
C ARG A 340 -11.50 -26.08 -8.05
N ALA A 341 -12.16 -25.11 -7.41
CA ALA A 341 -12.10 -25.01 -5.97
C ALA A 341 -12.52 -26.35 -5.35
N PRO A 342 -11.77 -26.89 -4.37
CA PRO A 342 -12.26 -28.00 -3.58
C PRO A 342 -13.62 -27.61 -3.00
N VAL A 343 -14.60 -28.51 -3.05
CA VAL A 343 -15.86 -28.28 -2.34
C VAL A 343 -15.53 -28.20 -0.85
N PRO A 344 -15.84 -27.10 -0.14
CA PRO A 344 -15.50 -26.97 1.27
C PRO A 344 -16.11 -28.13 2.05
N ALA A 345 -15.32 -28.76 2.91
CA ALA A 345 -15.74 -29.94 3.69
C ALA A 345 -17.01 -29.68 4.53
N SER A 346 -17.30 -28.43 4.87
CA SER A 346 -18.54 -28.02 5.57
C SER A 346 -19.81 -28.19 4.72
N ALA A 347 -19.70 -28.18 3.38
CA ALA A 347 -20.82 -28.47 2.48
C ALA A 347 -21.00 -29.97 2.24
N ALA A 348 -19.95 -30.78 2.40
CA ALA A 348 -20.02 -32.24 2.25
C ALA A 348 -20.56 -32.98 3.48
N SER A 349 -20.74 -32.29 4.61
CA SER A 349 -21.18 -32.88 5.88
C SER A 349 -22.67 -32.65 6.20
N ALA A 350 -23.46 -32.08 5.27
CA ALA A 350 -24.89 -31.88 5.46
C ALA A 350 -25.73 -33.17 5.27
N GLU A 351 -25.15 -34.26 4.77
CA GLU A 351 -25.81 -35.56 4.67
C GLU A 351 -24.90 -36.67 5.24
N ALA A 352 -24.89 -36.78 6.57
CA ALA A 352 -24.96 -38.07 7.29
C ALA A 352 -24.67 -37.85 8.80
N LYS A 353 -25.67 -38.14 9.64
CA LYS A 353 -25.47 -38.66 11.00
C LYS A 353 -26.13 -40.05 11.02
N PRO A 354 -25.57 -41.04 11.73
CA PRO A 354 -25.76 -41.06 13.17
C PRO A 354 -24.48 -41.37 13.99
N ALA A 355 -24.70 -41.37 15.31
CA ALA A 355 -23.76 -41.28 16.42
C ALA A 355 -22.84 -42.49 16.67
N ALA A 356 -21.72 -42.22 17.35
CA ALA A 356 -21.16 -43.10 18.39
C ALA A 356 -20.19 -42.31 19.31
N GLU A 357 -20.25 -42.62 20.60
CA GLU A 357 -19.36 -42.18 21.69
C GLU A 357 -17.96 -42.81 21.56
N GLY A 358 -16.92 -42.15 22.07
CA GLY A 358 -15.59 -42.76 22.18
C GLY A 358 -14.50 -41.83 22.69
N THR A 359 -14.11 -42.07 23.94
CA THR A 359 -13.00 -41.54 24.76
C THR A 359 -11.71 -41.13 24.03
N GLY A 360 -11.10 -40.04 24.52
CA GLY A 360 -9.93 -39.41 23.92
C GLY A 360 -8.56 -40.05 24.19
N THR A 361 -7.55 -39.41 23.64
CA THR A 361 -6.15 -39.45 24.10
C THR A 361 -5.41 -38.28 23.46
N ALA A 362 -4.65 -37.56 24.28
CA ALA A 362 -3.75 -36.50 23.86
C ALA A 362 -2.65 -37.08 22.95
N SER A 363 -2.39 -36.45 21.80
CA SER A 363 -1.23 -36.74 20.97
C SER A 363 -0.49 -35.46 20.62
N ARG A 364 0.83 -35.53 20.84
CA ARG A 364 1.83 -34.47 20.77
C ARG A 364 1.84 -33.73 19.43
N SER A 365 1.86 -32.41 19.52
CA SER A 365 2.23 -31.49 18.45
C SER A 365 3.68 -31.74 18.00
N MET A 366 3.86 -32.42 16.87
CA MET A 366 5.11 -32.38 16.11
C MET A 366 5.17 -31.08 15.32
N HIS A 367 6.19 -30.28 15.61
CA HIS A 367 6.58 -29.15 14.77
C HIS A 367 7.06 -29.67 13.42
N VAL A 368 6.21 -29.56 12.39
CA VAL A 368 6.62 -29.70 10.99
C VAL A 368 7.01 -28.31 10.51
N LEU A 369 8.31 -28.12 10.29
CA LEU A 369 8.86 -26.99 9.54
C LEU A 369 8.35 -27.10 8.09
N SER A 370 7.23 -26.45 7.78
CA SER A 370 6.69 -26.41 6.43
C SER A 370 7.24 -25.19 5.69
N THR A 371 7.87 -25.48 4.56
CA THR A 371 8.39 -24.56 3.55
C THR A 371 7.24 -23.78 2.94
N GLY A 372 7.13 -22.49 3.27
CA GLY A 372 6.07 -21.61 2.77
C GLY A 372 6.18 -21.36 1.26
N TRP A 373 5.02 -21.29 0.59
CA TRP A 373 4.92 -21.09 -0.85
C TRP A 373 4.61 -19.62 -1.18
N ARG A 374 5.28 -19.08 -2.21
CA ARG A 374 5.02 -17.74 -2.76
C ARG A 374 4.40 -17.90 -4.17
N ILE A 375 3.15 -17.47 -4.38
CA ILE A 375 2.66 -17.22 -5.75
C ILE A 375 3.23 -15.88 -6.19
N VAL A 376 4.38 -15.88 -6.87
CA VAL A 376 4.98 -14.67 -7.43
C VAL A 376 4.46 -14.47 -8.85
N GLY A 377 3.40 -13.68 -9.01
CA GLY A 377 2.95 -13.26 -10.34
C GLY A 377 1.44 -13.21 -10.47
N ILE A 378 0.89 -12.02 -10.28
CA ILE A 378 -0.41 -11.66 -10.85
C ILE A 378 -0.13 -10.94 -12.17
N GLY A 379 -0.37 -11.61 -13.30
CA GLY A 379 -0.44 -10.93 -14.60
C GLY A 379 -1.86 -10.39 -14.77
N LEU A 380 -2.08 -9.10 -14.58
CA LEU A 380 -3.41 -8.51 -14.75
C LEU A 380 -3.60 -8.02 -16.17
N VAL A 381 -4.68 -8.44 -16.82
CA VAL A 381 -5.08 -7.92 -18.12
C VAL A 381 -6.26 -6.97 -17.91
N VAL A 382 -6.13 -5.74 -18.38
CA VAL A 382 -7.15 -4.69 -18.27
C VAL A 382 -7.73 -4.44 -19.65
N ALA A 383 -9.05 -4.64 -19.85
CA ALA A 383 -9.69 -4.41 -21.14
C ALA A 383 -10.55 -3.13 -21.16
N GLY A 384 -10.21 -2.22 -22.10
CA GLY A 384 -11.08 -1.16 -22.66
C GLY A 384 -10.80 0.26 -22.15
N ALA A 385 -10.72 1.32 -22.97
CA ALA A 385 -10.76 1.48 -24.42
C ALA A 385 -10.21 2.87 -24.83
N ALA A 386 -9.78 2.98 -26.09
CA ALA A 386 -9.53 4.18 -26.92
C ALA A 386 -8.33 5.09 -26.61
N SER A 387 -7.30 4.97 -27.45
CA SER A 387 -6.41 6.07 -27.80
C SER A 387 -7.21 7.18 -28.52
N LEU A 388 -7.36 8.33 -27.89
CA LEU A 388 -7.40 9.58 -28.64
C LEU A 388 -5.96 9.93 -28.98
N VAL A 389 -5.58 9.64 -30.22
CA VAL A 389 -4.36 10.19 -30.83
C VAL A 389 -4.55 11.70 -30.91
N GLY A 390 -3.98 12.42 -29.94
CA GLY A 390 -3.75 13.86 -30.04
C GLY A 390 -2.66 14.10 -31.06
N ALA A 391 -3.01 14.14 -32.34
CA ALA A 391 -2.14 14.66 -33.38
C ALA A 391 -2.04 16.17 -33.19
N ALA A 392 -0.90 16.63 -32.66
CA ALA A 392 -0.50 18.03 -32.77
C ALA A 392 -0.11 18.30 -34.22
N ILE A 393 -0.92 19.11 -34.93
CA ILE A 393 -0.51 19.79 -36.16
C ILE A 393 -0.44 21.29 -35.81
N PRO A 394 0.69 21.96 -36.09
CA PRO A 394 0.85 23.38 -35.81
C PRO A 394 0.36 24.25 -36.98
N GLY A 395 -0.21 25.41 -36.62
CA GLY A 395 -0.13 26.62 -37.43
C GLY A 395 -1.26 26.85 -38.44
N GLY A 396 -1.72 28.10 -38.49
CA GLY A 396 -2.51 28.64 -39.60
C GLY A 396 -3.63 29.53 -39.12
N GLY A 397 -3.35 30.83 -39.00
CA GLY A 397 -4.39 31.85 -38.84
C GLY A 397 -5.05 32.26 -40.16
N HIS A 398 -6.02 33.15 -39.97
CA HIS A 398 -6.59 34.17 -40.87
C HIS A 398 -7.97 33.97 -41.53
N ALA A 399 -8.68 35.11 -41.50
CA ALA A 399 -9.94 35.55 -42.13
C ALA A 399 -11.23 35.03 -41.48
N GLY A 400 -12.23 35.85 -41.15
CA GLY A 400 -12.45 37.29 -41.34
C GLY A 400 -13.88 37.67 -40.91
N ASP A 401 -14.13 38.98 -40.81
CA ASP A 401 -15.42 39.69 -40.64
C ASP A 401 -16.02 39.75 -39.23
N GLY A 402 -16.34 40.91 -38.63
CA GLY A 402 -16.29 42.31 -39.08
C GLY A 402 -16.66 43.28 -37.94
N GLU A 403 -16.39 44.58 -38.18
CA GLU A 403 -16.89 45.81 -37.53
C GLU A 403 -16.68 45.97 -36.00
N GLY A 404 -16.17 47.06 -35.42
CA GLY A 404 -15.79 48.40 -35.87
C GLY A 404 -15.49 49.25 -34.62
N LEU A 405 -14.93 50.44 -34.85
CA LEU A 405 -14.70 51.58 -33.93
C LEU A 405 -13.34 51.73 -33.20
N GLU A 406 -12.60 52.70 -33.77
CA GLU A 406 -11.95 53.86 -33.13
C GLU A 406 -10.55 53.78 -32.47
N LYS A 407 -9.57 54.29 -33.26
CA LYS A 407 -8.63 55.39 -32.97
C LYS A 407 -8.00 55.48 -31.57
N SER A 408 -6.66 55.38 -31.49
CA SER A 408 -5.78 56.56 -31.37
C SER A 408 -4.30 56.16 -31.30
N ALA A 409 -3.42 57.07 -31.72
CA ALA A 409 -2.02 56.89 -32.04
C ALA A 409 -1.04 56.97 -30.85
N ALA A 410 0.13 56.35 -31.00
CA ALA A 410 1.46 56.98 -30.95
C ALA A 410 2.58 56.01 -30.50
N THR A 411 3.57 55.80 -31.38
CA THR A 411 4.97 55.42 -31.10
C THR A 411 5.77 56.76 -30.94
N PRO A 412 7.03 56.86 -30.45
CA PRO A 412 8.05 55.79 -30.39
C PRO A 412 9.11 55.82 -29.26
N ALA A 413 9.89 54.73 -29.25
CA ALA A 413 11.35 54.63 -29.06
C ALA A 413 12.06 55.15 -27.78
N GLY A 414 12.94 54.29 -27.22
CA GLY A 414 14.30 54.74 -26.87
C GLY A 414 14.98 54.15 -25.62
N LYS A 415 15.83 53.14 -25.84
CA LYS A 415 17.20 52.92 -25.30
C LYS A 415 17.50 52.82 -23.78
N HIS A 416 18.02 51.62 -23.43
CA HIS A 416 19.15 51.25 -22.56
C HIS A 416 19.76 52.23 -21.53
N ALA A 417 19.87 51.78 -20.27
CA ALA A 417 21.14 51.55 -19.52
C ALA A 417 20.89 50.89 -18.12
N PRO A 418 21.80 50.02 -17.60
CA PRO A 418 21.77 49.47 -16.23
C PRO A 418 22.87 50.10 -15.31
N PRO A 419 23.19 49.51 -14.14
CA PRO A 419 22.71 49.80 -12.77
C PRO A 419 23.75 50.57 -11.91
N PRO A 420 23.55 50.72 -10.58
CA PRO A 420 24.72 50.71 -9.69
C PRO A 420 24.58 49.83 -8.43
N ASP A 421 25.72 49.21 -8.12
CA ASP A 421 26.11 48.54 -6.88
C ASP A 421 26.25 49.54 -5.72
N LEU A 422 25.81 49.16 -4.52
CA LEU A 422 26.18 49.82 -3.26
C LEU A 422 26.47 48.79 -2.16
N ARG A 423 27.73 48.80 -1.69
CA ARG A 423 28.18 48.20 -0.43
C ARG A 423 27.67 49.03 0.77
N PRO A 424 27.67 48.48 1.99
CA PRO A 424 27.82 49.31 3.18
C PRO A 424 29.04 48.94 4.03
N GLY A 425 29.75 49.98 4.45
CA GLY A 425 30.60 50.00 5.64
C GLY A 425 30.35 51.34 6.34
N GLY A 426 30.02 51.29 7.63
CA GLY A 426 29.64 52.43 8.47
C GLY A 426 28.80 51.97 9.64
#